data_AF-A0AAF1KF26-F1
#
_entry.id   AF-A0AAF1KF26-F1
#
_cell.length_a   1.000
_cell.length_b   1.000
_cell.length_c   1.000
_cell.angle_alpha   90.00
_cell.angle_beta   90.00
_cell.angle_gamma   90.00
#
_symmetry.space_group_name_H-M   'P 1'
#
loop_
_entity.id
_entity.type
_entity.pdbx_description
1 polymer ?
#
loop_
_entity_poly.entity_id
_entity_poly.type
_entity_poly.pdbx_seq_one_letter_code
_entity_poly.pdbx_strand_id
1 'polypeptide(L)'
;MAKARSQLDTAVGEEDIQAIGLHCREVMISLAQAVYDPGIHVSEDGVVPSATDVNRMIEAYVSHTFPGESYKEVRAHGRAALALALDLQHRRSATRQLAELYVEAAGSATAVISIIARRSFENSAGL
;
A
#
# COMPACT_ATOMS: atom_id res chain seq x y z
N MET A 1 -6.88 -6.36 -5.16
CA MET A 1 -6.24 -7.59 -4.62
C MET A 1 -6.84 -8.90 -5.10
N ALA A 2 -8.17 -9.06 -5.23
CA ALA A 2 -8.78 -10.33 -5.68
C ALA A 2 -8.22 -10.85 -7.01
N LYS A 3 -8.00 -9.96 -7.99
CA LYS A 3 -7.37 -10.29 -9.27
C LYS A 3 -5.95 -10.83 -9.13
N ALA A 4 -5.08 -10.18 -8.35
CA ALA A 4 -3.71 -10.67 -8.08
C ALA A 4 -3.71 -12.06 -7.45
N ARG A 5 -4.64 -12.32 -6.52
CA ARG A 5 -4.80 -13.64 -5.89
C ARG A 5 -5.25 -14.70 -6.91
N SER A 6 -6.22 -14.40 -7.77
CA SER A 6 -6.64 -15.30 -8.84
C SER A 6 -5.53 -15.58 -9.86
N GLN A 7 -4.66 -14.60 -10.15
CA GLN A 7 -3.53 -14.79 -11.05
C GLN A 7 -2.47 -15.73 -10.45
N LEU A 8 -2.24 -15.69 -9.13
CA LEU A 8 -1.34 -16.64 -8.45
C LEU A 8 -1.79 -18.09 -8.62
N ASP A 9 -3.10 -18.36 -8.58
CA ASP A 9 -3.65 -19.71 -8.68
C ASP A 9 -3.34 -20.35 -10.04
N THR A 10 -3.22 -19.54 -11.10
CA THR A 10 -3.01 -20.01 -12.47
C THR A 10 -1.61 -19.73 -13.02
N ALA A 11 -0.72 -19.10 -12.26
CA ALA A 11 0.62 -18.73 -12.72
C ALA A 11 1.50 -19.96 -12.96
N VAL A 12 2.05 -20.09 -14.18
CA VAL A 12 2.90 -21.21 -14.60
C VAL A 12 4.33 -20.75 -14.86
N GLY A 13 4.52 -19.51 -15.32
CA GLY A 13 5.82 -18.99 -15.75
C GLY A 13 6.23 -17.65 -15.14
N GLU A 14 7.45 -17.23 -15.46
CA GLU A 14 8.02 -15.96 -15.00
C GLU A 14 7.18 -14.75 -15.44
N GLU A 15 6.66 -14.76 -16.67
CA GLU A 15 5.80 -13.69 -17.20
C GLU A 15 4.53 -13.49 -16.37
N ASP A 16 3.87 -14.59 -15.95
CA ASP A 16 2.70 -14.52 -15.07
C ASP A 16 3.07 -13.89 -13.72
N ILE A 17 4.23 -14.27 -13.18
CA ILE A 17 4.72 -13.75 -11.90
C ILE A 17 5.03 -12.25 -12.01
N GLN A 18 5.66 -11.82 -13.11
CA GLN A 18 5.92 -10.40 -13.37
C GLN A 18 4.60 -9.62 -13.52
N ALA A 19 3.59 -10.20 -14.19
CA ALA A 19 2.28 -9.60 -14.36
C ALA A 19 1.53 -9.43 -13.02
N ILE A 20 1.66 -10.39 -12.09
CA ILE A 20 1.15 -10.27 -10.73
C ILE A 20 1.80 -9.09 -10.00
N GLY A 21 3.13 -8.99 -10.08
CA GLY A 21 3.87 -7.88 -9.48
C GLY A 21 3.46 -6.52 -10.02
N LEU A 22 3.29 -6.40 -11.35
CA LEU A 22 2.77 -5.19 -11.98
C LEU A 22 1.38 -4.82 -11.44
N HIS A 23 0.49 -5.80 -11.32
CA HIS A 23 -0.86 -5.55 -10.82
C HIS A 23 -0.89 -5.12 -9.35
N CYS A 24 -0.05 -5.73 -8.49
CA CYS A 24 0.14 -5.29 -7.11
C CYS A 24 0.62 -3.83 -7.03
N ARG A 25 1.59 -3.45 -7.87
CA ARG A 25 2.10 -2.08 -7.95
C ARG A 25 1.00 -1.09 -8.34
N GLU A 26 0.20 -1.40 -9.36
CA GLU A 26 -0.91 -0.55 -9.80
C GLU A 26 -1.96 -0.34 -8.70
N VAL A 27 -2.29 -1.40 -7.96
CA VAL A 27 -3.21 -1.31 -6.81
C VAL A 27 -2.64 -0.39 -5.74
N MET A 28 -1.35 -0.54 -5.40
CA MET A 28 -0.70 0.29 -4.38
C MET A 28 -0.60 1.77 -4.80
N ILE A 29 -0.30 2.06 -6.06
CA ILE A 29 -0.33 3.42 -6.62
C ILE A 29 -1.74 4.00 -6.51
N SER A 30 -2.76 3.24 -6.94
CA SER A 30 -4.14 3.71 -6.91
C SER A 30 -4.62 4.01 -5.49
N LEU A 31 -4.25 3.15 -4.53
CA LEU A 31 -4.54 3.36 -3.11
C LEU A 31 -3.87 4.63 -2.59
N ALA A 32 -2.58 4.82 -2.87
CA ALA A 32 -1.82 5.98 -2.44
C ALA A 32 -2.41 7.29 -2.97
N GLN A 33 -2.75 7.32 -4.26
CA GLN A 33 -3.41 8.46 -4.90
C GLN A 33 -4.80 8.74 -4.30
N ALA A 34 -5.55 7.71 -3.91
CA ALA A 34 -6.89 7.86 -3.36
C ALA A 34 -6.91 8.46 -1.94
N VAL A 35 -5.86 8.25 -1.14
CA VAL A 35 -5.79 8.73 0.24
C VAL A 35 -4.90 9.95 0.43
N TYR A 36 -4.04 10.27 -0.53
CA TYR A 36 -3.12 11.39 -0.42
C TYR A 36 -3.78 12.72 -0.85
N ASP A 37 -3.75 13.72 0.03
CA ASP A 37 -4.13 15.10 -0.26
C ASP A 37 -2.89 15.99 -0.06
N PRO A 38 -2.33 16.60 -1.10
CA PRO A 38 -1.15 17.47 -0.98
C PRO A 38 -1.40 18.76 -0.17
N GLY A 39 -2.65 19.16 0.04
CA GLY A 39 -3.00 20.29 0.89
C GLY A 39 -2.93 20.00 2.39
N ILE A 40 -2.96 18.71 2.77
CA ILE A 40 -3.07 18.28 4.18
C ILE A 40 -1.89 17.36 4.57
N HIS A 41 -1.47 16.48 3.67
CA HIS A 41 -0.45 15.46 3.91
C HIS A 41 0.93 15.97 3.49
N VAL A 42 1.73 16.32 4.50
CA VAL A 42 3.14 16.69 4.36
C VAL A 42 4.00 15.44 4.56
N SER A 43 4.92 15.20 3.62
CA SER A 43 5.89 14.12 3.75
C SER A 43 6.87 14.40 4.90
N GLU A 44 7.32 13.34 5.56
CA GLU A 44 8.23 13.46 6.71
C GLU A 44 9.58 14.08 6.34
N ASP A 45 10.04 13.91 5.09
CA ASP A 45 11.27 14.49 4.56
C ASP A 45 11.06 15.85 3.87
N GLY A 46 9.82 16.37 3.84
CA GLY A 46 9.46 17.64 3.19
C GLY A 46 9.48 17.59 1.66
N VAL A 47 9.75 16.43 1.04
CA VAL A 47 9.74 16.26 -0.41
C VAL A 47 8.32 16.03 -0.91
N VAL A 48 7.85 16.85 -1.86
CA VAL A 48 6.54 16.66 -2.49
C VAL A 48 6.54 15.32 -3.25
N PRO A 49 5.66 14.36 -2.89
CA PRO A 49 5.61 13.06 -3.55
C PRO A 49 5.27 13.19 -5.04
N SER A 50 5.90 12.39 -5.90
CA SER A 50 5.44 12.23 -7.29
C SER A 50 4.10 11.48 -7.32
N ALA A 51 3.36 11.57 -8.44
CA ALA A 51 2.07 10.87 -8.61
C ALA A 51 2.14 9.34 -8.42
N THR A 52 3.33 8.74 -8.41
CA THR A 52 3.53 7.29 -8.22
C THR A 52 4.40 6.96 -7.00
N ASP A 53 4.72 7.94 -6.16
CA ASP A 53 5.52 7.76 -4.96
C ASP A 53 4.66 7.24 -3.80
N VAL A 54 4.35 5.94 -3.89
CA VAL A 54 3.51 5.21 -2.92
C VAL A 54 4.03 5.39 -1.50
N ASN A 55 5.35 5.31 -1.30
CA ASN A 55 5.95 5.37 0.02
C ASN A 55 5.62 6.70 0.69
N ARG A 56 6.01 7.82 0.09
CA ARG A 56 5.80 9.13 0.72
C ARG A 56 4.32 9.48 0.88
N MET A 57 3.48 9.10 -0.09
CA MET A 57 2.04 9.34 -0.03
C MET A 57 1.37 8.63 1.14
N ILE A 58 1.63 7.33 1.31
CA ILE A 58 1.02 6.53 2.38
C ILE A 58 1.60 6.91 3.74
N GLU A 59 2.92 7.12 3.84
CA GLU A 59 3.57 7.53 5.09
C GLU A 59 3.00 8.87 5.60
N ALA A 60 2.87 9.87 4.71
CA ALA A 60 2.27 11.16 5.06
C ALA A 60 0.81 11.02 5.52
N TYR A 61 0.02 10.20 4.82
CA TYR A 61 -1.38 9.92 5.18
C TYR A 61 -1.50 9.25 6.57
N VAL A 62 -0.71 8.21 6.81
CA VAL A 62 -0.73 7.43 8.07
C VAL A 62 -0.25 8.28 9.25
N SER A 63 0.76 9.13 9.04
CA SER A 63 1.23 10.10 10.04
C SER A 63 0.14 11.11 10.42
N HIS A 64 -0.65 11.57 9.44
CA HIS A 64 -1.69 12.57 9.67
C HIS A 64 -2.95 11.99 10.34
N THR A 65 -3.46 10.85 9.86
CA THR A 65 -4.83 10.41 10.17
C THR A 65 -4.97 9.76 11.55
N PHE A 66 -3.92 9.13 12.06
CA PHE A 66 -3.92 8.48 13.37
C PHE A 66 -2.79 9.02 14.24
N PRO A 67 -2.92 10.23 14.78
CA PRO A 67 -1.92 10.79 15.68
C PRO A 67 -1.91 10.07 17.04
N GLY A 68 -0.79 10.18 17.77
CA GLY A 68 -0.67 9.72 19.16
C GLY A 68 -0.34 8.23 19.36
N GLU A 69 -0.17 7.84 20.62
CA GLU A 69 0.27 6.48 20.99
C GLU A 69 -0.83 5.42 20.81
N SER A 70 -2.11 5.76 20.96
CA SER A 70 -3.23 4.80 20.89
C SER A 70 -3.39 4.09 19.54
N TYR A 71 -2.76 4.60 18.49
CA TYR A 71 -2.78 4.02 17.15
C TYR A 71 -1.40 3.57 16.66
N LYS A 72 -0.40 3.54 17.55
CA LYS A 72 0.99 3.23 17.21
C LYS A 72 1.14 1.88 16.54
N GLU A 73 0.53 0.84 17.08
CA GLU A 73 0.62 -0.53 16.59
C GLU A 73 -0.06 -0.68 15.22
N VAL A 74 -1.15 0.05 15.00
CA VAL A 74 -1.85 0.09 13.70
C VAL A 74 -0.96 0.73 12.64
N ARG A 75 -0.33 1.88 12.96
CA ARG A 75 0.64 2.52 12.06
C ARG A 75 1.83 1.60 11.78
N ALA A 76 2.40 1.00 12.82
CA ALA A 76 3.55 0.11 12.70
C ALA A 76 3.26 -1.08 11.78
N HIS A 77 2.09 -1.72 11.92
CA HIS A 77 1.69 -2.83 11.06
C HIS A 77 1.51 -2.39 9.59
N GLY A 78 0.81 -1.27 9.35
CA GLY A 78 0.62 -0.73 8.01
C GLY A 78 1.94 -0.37 7.33
N ARG A 79 2.87 0.29 8.05
CA ARG A 79 4.20 0.64 7.55
C ARG A 79 5.06 -0.59 7.27
N ALA A 80 5.02 -1.61 8.14
CA ALA A 80 5.75 -2.86 7.91
C ALA A 80 5.26 -3.60 6.65
N ALA A 81 3.94 -3.66 6.44
CA ALA A 81 3.36 -4.25 5.24
C ALA A 81 3.74 -3.46 3.97
N LEU A 82 3.68 -2.12 4.03
CA LEU A 82 4.09 -1.24 2.94
C LEU A 82 5.58 -1.42 2.59
N ALA A 83 6.45 -1.43 3.60
CA ALA A 83 7.89 -1.57 3.41
C ALA A 83 8.23 -2.89 2.71
N LEU A 84 7.60 -4.00 3.11
CA LEU A 84 7.78 -5.29 2.44
C LEU A 84 7.26 -5.26 1.00
N ALA A 85 6.10 -4.66 0.76
CA ALA A 85 5.54 -4.53 -0.58
C ALA A 85 6.47 -3.73 -1.52
N LEU A 86 7.05 -2.63 -1.02
CA LEU A 86 7.99 -1.81 -1.78
C LEU A 86 9.31 -2.54 -2.05
N ASP A 87 9.88 -3.23 -1.06
CA ASP A 87 11.09 -4.05 -1.25
C ASP A 87 10.88 -5.08 -2.38
N LEU A 88 9.77 -5.83 -2.31
CA LEU A 88 9.45 -6.86 -3.29
C LEU A 88 9.18 -6.30 -4.69
N GLN A 89 8.56 -5.12 -4.80
CA GLN A 89 8.34 -4.43 -6.08
C GLN A 89 9.64 -4.12 -6.82
N HIS A 90 10.73 -3.86 -6.09
CA HIS A 90 12.02 -3.52 -6.69
C HIS A 90 12.89 -4.74 -7.03
N ARG A 91 12.48 -5.94 -6.63
CA ARG A 91 13.22 -7.18 -6.93
C ARG A 91 12.98 -7.62 -8.37
N ARG A 92 14.08 -7.86 -9.09
CA ARG A 92 14.06 -8.32 -10.49
C ARG A 92 13.86 -9.83 -10.63
N SER A 93 14.01 -10.60 -9.56
CA SER A 93 13.82 -12.05 -9.54
C SER A 93 12.36 -12.40 -9.26
N ALA A 94 11.63 -12.79 -10.29
CA ALA A 94 10.23 -13.19 -10.23
C ALA A 94 10.10 -14.68 -9.84
N THR A 95 10.18 -15.01 -8.55
CA THR A 95 9.83 -16.35 -8.06
C THR A 95 8.40 -16.37 -7.53
N ARG A 96 7.75 -17.55 -7.61
CA ARG A 96 6.38 -17.73 -7.08
C ARG A 96 6.28 -17.33 -5.60
N GLN A 97 7.26 -17.73 -4.79
CA GLN A 97 7.31 -17.38 -3.37
C GLN A 97 7.37 -15.86 -3.14
N LEU A 98 8.19 -15.14 -3.92
CA LEU A 98 8.25 -13.67 -3.82
C LEU A 98 6.96 -13.01 -4.28
N ALA A 99 6.30 -13.59 -5.28
CA ALA A 99 4.98 -13.14 -5.75
C ALA A 99 3.90 -13.31 -4.67
N GLU A 100 3.86 -14.47 -4.01
CA GLU A 100 2.95 -14.76 -2.89
C GLU A 100 3.17 -13.78 -1.73
N LEU A 101 4.42 -13.55 -1.35
CA LEU A 101 4.79 -12.56 -0.34
C LEU A 101 4.37 -11.14 -0.75
N TYR A 102 4.51 -10.78 -2.03
CA TYR A 102 4.14 -9.45 -2.49
C TYR A 102 2.63 -9.25 -2.49
N VAL A 103 1.87 -10.24 -2.98
CA VAL A 103 0.41 -10.22 -2.92
C VAL A 103 -0.08 -10.10 -1.49
N GLU A 104 0.54 -10.81 -0.55
CA GLU A 104 0.17 -10.71 0.86
C GLU A 104 0.52 -9.34 1.46
N ALA A 105 1.74 -8.85 1.26
CA ALA A 105 2.18 -7.55 1.77
C ALA A 105 1.34 -6.39 1.23
N ALA A 106 1.13 -6.34 -0.09
CA ALA A 106 0.28 -5.34 -0.74
C ALA A 106 -1.18 -5.47 -0.27
N GLY A 107 -1.64 -6.70 -0.04
CA GLY A 107 -2.98 -6.98 0.47
C GLY A 107 -3.20 -6.46 1.88
N SER A 108 -2.27 -6.76 2.79
CA SER A 108 -2.27 -6.27 4.18
C SER A 108 -2.21 -4.74 4.22
N ALA A 109 -1.28 -4.12 3.49
CA ALA A 109 -1.18 -2.66 3.40
C ALA A 109 -2.49 -2.04 2.88
N THR A 110 -3.04 -2.59 1.79
CA THR A 110 -4.32 -2.11 1.23
C THR A 110 -5.47 -2.23 2.24
N ALA A 111 -5.57 -3.36 2.93
CA ALA A 111 -6.62 -3.61 3.90
C ALA A 111 -6.54 -2.62 5.08
N VAL A 112 -5.35 -2.47 5.67
CA VAL A 112 -5.11 -1.53 6.77
C VAL A 112 -5.47 -0.12 6.33
N ILE A 113 -4.87 0.40 5.27
CA ILE A 113 -5.10 1.78 4.81
C ILE A 113 -6.58 2.03 4.46
N SER A 114 -7.25 1.06 3.83
CA SER A 114 -8.68 1.19 3.50
C SER A 114 -9.57 1.24 4.75
N ILE A 115 -9.22 0.51 5.81
CA ILE A 115 -9.94 0.55 7.10
C ILE A 115 -9.74 1.92 7.77
N ILE A 116 -8.51 2.45 7.73
CA ILE A 116 -8.19 3.78 8.25
C ILE A 116 -9.01 4.84 7.51
N ALA A 117 -8.99 4.79 6.16
CA ALA A 117 -9.67 5.76 5.31
C ALA A 117 -11.19 5.77 5.50
N ARG A 118 -11.81 4.61 5.70
CA ARG A 118 -13.26 4.52 5.93
C ARG A 118 -13.72 5.32 7.15
N ARG A 119 -12.95 5.27 8.26
CA ARG A 119 -13.27 6.07 9.45
C ARG A 119 -13.07 7.57 9.23
N SER A 120 -12.09 7.96 8.42
CA SER A 120 -11.90 9.37 8.06
C SER A 120 -13.12 9.92 7.32
N PHE A 121 -13.71 9.15 6.40
CA PHE A 121 -14.92 9.57 5.69
C PHE A 121 -16.14 9.66 6.60
N GLU A 122 -16.33 8.72 7.54
CA GLU A 122 -17.43 8.74 8.50
C GLU A 122 -17.35 9.96 9.44
N ASN A 123 -16.17 10.27 9.99
CA ASN A 123 -15.98 11.46 10.83
C ASN A 123 -16.14 12.79 10.06
N SER A 124 -15.81 12.81 8.76
CA SER A 124 -15.98 14.00 7.91
C SER A 124 -17.43 14.23 7.48
N ALA A 125 -18.25 13.18 7.50
CA ALA A 125 -19.67 13.22 7.13
C ALA A 125 -20.61 13.57 8.31
N GLY A 126 -20.09 13.76 9.52
CA GLY A 126 -20.87 14.24 10.67
C GLY A 126 -22.00 13.30 11.11
N LEU A 127 -21.73 12.00 11.19
CA LEU A 127 -22.59 11.02 11.87
C LEU A 127 -22.04 10.68 13.25
#